data_AF-A0A419GS08-F1
#
_entry.id   AF-A0A419GS08-F1
#
_cell.length_a   1.000
_cell.length_b   1.000
_cell.length_c   1.000
_cell.angle_alpha   90.00
_cell.angle_beta   90.00
_cell.angle_gamma   90.00
#
_symmetry.space_group_name_H-M   'P 1'
#
loop_
_entity.id
_entity.type
_entity.pdbx_description
1 polymer ?
#
loop_
_entity_poly.entity_id
_entity_poly.type
_entity_poly.pdbx_seq_one_letter_code
_entity_poly.pdbx_strand_id
1 'polypeptide(L)'
;MSDILKIASVLIIMIFLLKRKWNLGIVMALSSVILAVFYMLAPIDFLNAFYIGTTDKTTISLILALTLIRIFEIVMRMNGIMQKMMDSFRGMVMDRRALMASMPALIGILPSMGGALFSAPMVDEASKGINISPEKKAFVNYMFRHPWEFILPLYPGIILCSAITAQPLRNIILANLPFAMCLVLGGTVWGLSGVGSQKEGFKIITRSGLLSFFPIALILFMVIGLHLNLSLSLGVIIIGMFAVLRYSPKNILQTLKEGLSWEIILIILGVMTFKGVLNVSGAVTNISAFFSSEGIPVLPILFFLPFIYGLLTGLTVGFVGSTFPILLGLENTHHLGAISFAFASGYVGVLLSPVHLCLVLTREYFKAEMHAIYRKIFSVCILIMSVALMEYFILSRYLLAR
;
A
#
# COMPACT_ATOMS: atom_id res chain seq x y z
N MET A 1 -20.31 14.33 -21.81
CA MET A 1 -20.91 13.02 -21.43
C MET A 1 -20.24 11.82 -22.10
N SER A 2 -19.88 11.86 -23.39
CA SER A 2 -19.21 10.76 -24.10
C SER A 2 -17.90 10.31 -23.44
N ASP A 3 -17.06 11.24 -22.99
CA ASP A 3 -15.75 10.96 -22.38
C ASP A 3 -15.88 10.20 -21.06
N ILE A 4 -16.86 10.59 -20.23
CA ILE A 4 -17.18 9.90 -18.97
C ILE A 4 -17.60 8.45 -19.24
N LEU A 5 -18.47 8.23 -20.22
CA LEU A 5 -18.92 6.88 -20.58
C LEU A 5 -17.75 6.01 -21.08
N LYS A 6 -16.86 6.58 -21.91
CA LYS A 6 -15.65 5.87 -22.38
C LYS A 6 -14.76 5.45 -21.22
N ILE A 7 -14.49 6.36 -20.29
CA ILE A 7 -13.58 6.11 -19.18
C ILE A 7 -14.21 5.19 -18.13
N ALA A 8 -15.49 5.38 -17.83
CA ALA A 8 -16.24 4.46 -16.98
C ALA A 8 -16.22 3.04 -17.57
N SER A 9 -16.38 2.91 -18.89
CA SER A 9 -16.29 1.61 -19.58
C SER A 9 -14.91 0.98 -19.43
N VAL A 10 -13.83 1.75 -19.62
CA VAL A 10 -12.45 1.27 -19.41
C VAL A 10 -12.26 0.80 -17.96
N LEU A 11 -12.68 1.61 -16.98
CA LEU A 11 -12.57 1.26 -15.56
C LEU A 11 -13.37 0.00 -15.20
N ILE A 12 -14.58 -0.16 -15.74
CA ILE A 12 -15.40 -1.36 -15.54
C ILE A 12 -14.69 -2.60 -16.11
N ILE A 13 -14.12 -2.49 -17.32
CA ILE A 13 -13.34 -3.58 -17.94
C ILE A 13 -12.13 -3.92 -17.06
N MET A 14 -11.39 -2.91 -16.58
CA MET A 14 -10.25 -3.14 -15.70
C MET A 14 -10.66 -3.89 -14.42
N ILE A 15 -11.71 -3.44 -13.74
CA ILE A 15 -12.24 -4.10 -12.55
C ILE A 15 -12.62 -5.55 -12.86
N PHE A 16 -13.31 -5.78 -13.98
CA PHE A 16 -13.72 -7.12 -14.40
C PHE A 16 -12.52 -8.05 -14.63
N LEU A 17 -11.49 -7.58 -15.33
CA LEU A 17 -10.27 -8.36 -15.58
C LEU A 17 -9.49 -8.63 -14.28
N LEU A 18 -9.37 -7.64 -13.39
CA LEU A 18 -8.74 -7.80 -12.08
C LEU A 18 -9.48 -8.81 -11.21
N LYS A 19 -10.82 -8.80 -11.23
CA LYS A 19 -11.64 -9.82 -10.54
C LYS A 19 -11.41 -11.22 -11.09
N ARG A 20 -11.06 -11.36 -12.37
CA ARG A 20 -10.64 -12.63 -12.99
C ARG A 20 -9.19 -13.00 -12.68
N LYS A 21 -8.52 -12.31 -11.75
CA LYS A 21 -7.13 -12.53 -11.33
C LYS A 21 -6.11 -12.35 -12.46
N TRP A 22 -6.43 -11.53 -13.46
CA TRP A 22 -5.45 -11.15 -14.47
C TRP A 22 -4.35 -10.30 -13.83
N ASN A 23 -3.12 -10.44 -14.31
CA ASN A 23 -2.01 -9.63 -13.84
C ASN A 23 -2.31 -8.14 -14.07
N LEU A 24 -2.12 -7.30 -13.04
CA LEU A 24 -2.45 -5.88 -13.10
C LEU A 24 -1.72 -5.19 -14.26
N GLY A 25 -0.45 -5.50 -14.53
CA GLY A 25 0.29 -4.93 -15.65
C GLY A 25 -0.34 -5.22 -17.00
N ILE A 26 -0.81 -6.44 -17.22
CA ILE A 26 -1.53 -6.84 -18.44
C ILE A 26 -2.86 -6.08 -18.53
N VAL A 27 -3.60 -5.98 -17.43
CA VAL A 27 -4.87 -5.23 -17.40
C VAL A 27 -4.63 -3.76 -17.77
N MET A 28 -3.60 -3.11 -17.22
CA MET A 28 -3.27 -1.73 -17.53
C MET A 28 -2.85 -1.55 -18.99
N ALA A 29 -2.04 -2.48 -19.54
CA ALA A 29 -1.62 -2.44 -20.93
C ALA A 29 -2.82 -2.58 -21.89
N LEU A 30 -3.70 -3.55 -21.66
CA LEU A 30 -4.93 -3.72 -22.46
C LEU A 30 -5.85 -2.51 -22.36
N SER A 31 -5.98 -1.94 -21.17
CA SER A 31 -6.81 -0.76 -20.94
C SER A 31 -6.25 0.47 -21.63
N SER A 32 -4.92 0.56 -21.77
CA SER A 32 -4.26 1.60 -22.57
C SER A 32 -4.62 1.48 -24.05
N VAL A 33 -4.64 0.25 -24.58
CA VAL A 33 -5.04 -0.01 -25.97
C VAL A 33 -6.52 0.31 -26.19
N ILE A 34 -7.40 -0.15 -25.30
CA ILE A 34 -8.85 0.12 -25.38
C ILE A 34 -9.10 1.63 -25.33
N LEU A 35 -8.43 2.34 -24.43
CA LEU A 35 -8.55 3.79 -24.30
C LEU A 35 -8.10 4.51 -25.59
N ALA A 36 -6.96 4.11 -26.15
CA ALA A 36 -6.47 4.65 -27.42
C ALA A 36 -7.49 4.47 -28.55
N VAL A 37 -8.14 3.30 -28.62
CA VAL A 37 -9.21 3.01 -29.59
C VAL A 37 -10.43 3.89 -29.34
N PHE A 38 -10.89 4.03 -28.09
CA PHE A 38 -12.06 4.84 -27.75
C PHE A 38 -11.88 6.33 -28.07
N TYR A 39 -10.64 6.83 -27.99
CA TYR A 39 -10.29 8.21 -28.30
C TYR A 39 -9.78 8.39 -29.74
N MET A 40 -9.79 7.33 -30.56
CA MET A 40 -9.30 7.35 -31.94
C MET A 40 -7.88 7.92 -32.05
N LEU A 41 -7.03 7.56 -31.08
CA LEU A 41 -5.66 8.05 -31.01
C LEU A 41 -4.85 7.49 -32.19
N ALA A 42 -4.07 8.35 -32.86
CA ALA A 42 -3.23 7.88 -33.96
C ALA A 42 -2.21 6.85 -33.44
N PRO A 43 -1.90 5.78 -34.21
CA PRO A 43 -0.95 4.77 -33.77
C PRO A 43 0.41 5.34 -33.34
N ILE A 44 0.86 6.42 -34.00
CA ILE A 44 2.12 7.09 -33.65
C ILE A 44 2.06 7.76 -32.26
N ASP A 45 0.93 8.37 -31.90
CA ASP A 45 0.76 9.01 -30.60
C ASP A 45 0.69 7.98 -29.47
N PHE A 46 0.08 6.82 -29.74
CA PHE A 46 0.12 5.68 -28.83
C PHE A 46 1.54 5.15 -28.63
N LEU A 47 2.30 4.95 -29.71
CA LEU A 47 3.69 4.48 -29.63
C LEU A 47 4.60 5.48 -28.92
N ASN A 48 4.39 6.78 -29.15
CA ASN A 48 5.09 7.85 -28.43
C ASN A 48 4.73 7.84 -26.93
N ALA A 49 3.45 7.72 -26.58
CA ALA A 49 3.02 7.63 -25.18
C ALA A 49 3.60 6.39 -24.49
N PHE A 50 3.66 5.25 -25.19
CA PHE A 50 4.32 4.03 -24.71
C PHE A 50 5.83 4.25 -24.53
N TYR A 51 6.52 4.80 -25.53
CA TYR A 51 7.96 5.04 -25.46
C TYR A 51 8.32 5.99 -24.30
N ILE A 52 7.63 7.13 -24.19
CA ILE A 52 7.83 8.09 -23.09
C ILE A 52 7.50 7.43 -21.75
N GLY A 53 6.36 6.75 -21.65
CA GLY A 53 5.92 6.09 -20.42
C GLY A 53 6.90 5.02 -19.94
N THR A 54 7.58 4.31 -20.85
CA THR A 54 8.51 3.23 -20.52
C THR A 54 9.96 3.71 -20.29
N THR A 55 10.37 4.81 -20.93
CA THR A 55 11.73 5.36 -20.83
C THR A 55 11.88 6.52 -19.85
N ASP A 56 10.78 7.01 -19.26
CA ASP A 56 10.81 8.09 -18.29
C ASP A 56 11.65 7.74 -17.04
N LYS A 57 12.34 8.75 -16.51
CA LYS A 57 13.21 8.62 -15.32
C LYS A 57 12.43 8.11 -14.10
N THR A 58 11.17 8.51 -13.96
CA THR A 58 10.30 8.06 -12.86
C THR A 58 9.98 6.58 -13.01
N THR A 59 9.66 6.12 -14.21
CA THR A 59 9.39 4.70 -14.53
C THR A 59 10.61 3.83 -14.19
N ILE A 60 11.79 4.23 -14.64
CA ILE A 60 13.04 3.51 -14.37
C ILE A 60 13.33 3.49 -12.86
N SER A 61 13.16 4.63 -12.18
CA SER A 61 13.36 4.75 -10.74
C SER A 61 12.40 3.87 -9.94
N LEU A 62 11.14 3.75 -10.38
CA LEU A 62 10.13 2.88 -9.80
C LEU A 62 10.47 1.41 -9.95
N ILE A 63 10.83 0.97 -11.16
CA ILE A 63 11.24 -0.42 -11.43
C ILE A 63 12.44 -0.78 -10.55
N LEU A 64 13.43 0.12 -10.48
CA LEU A 64 14.60 -0.05 -9.62
C LEU A 64 14.21 -0.14 -8.15
N ALA A 65 13.42 0.80 -7.64
CA ALA A 65 13.00 0.83 -6.23
C ALA A 65 12.28 -0.45 -5.81
N LEU A 66 11.27 -0.88 -6.60
CA LEU A 66 10.49 -2.08 -6.29
C LEU A 66 11.31 -3.37 -6.43
N THR A 67 12.24 -3.41 -7.38
CA THR A 67 13.18 -4.53 -7.50
C THR A 67 14.11 -4.60 -6.28
N LEU A 68 14.66 -3.46 -5.84
CA LEU A 68 15.48 -3.39 -4.63
C LEU A 68 14.71 -3.76 -3.37
N ILE A 69 13.43 -3.37 -3.25
CA ILE A 69 12.57 -3.80 -2.13
C ILE A 69 12.43 -5.32 -2.12
N ARG A 70 12.19 -5.94 -3.27
CA ARG A 70 12.08 -7.40 -3.36
C ARG A 70 13.40 -8.10 -3.02
N ILE A 71 14.54 -7.56 -3.48
CA ILE A 71 15.87 -8.03 -3.09
C ILE A 71 16.05 -7.94 -1.56
N PHE A 72 15.73 -6.78 -0.98
CA PHE A 72 15.79 -6.57 0.46
C PHE A 72 14.94 -7.59 1.22
N GLU A 73 13.70 -7.82 0.77
CA GLU A 73 12.78 -8.80 1.35
C GLU A 73 13.35 -10.24 1.28
N ILE A 74 13.94 -10.63 0.15
CA ILE A 74 14.59 -11.94 -0.03
C ILE A 74 15.76 -12.09 0.95
N VAL A 75 16.65 -11.09 1.06
CA VAL A 75 17.77 -11.12 2.00
C VAL A 75 17.29 -11.22 3.45
N MET A 76 16.28 -10.45 3.83
CA MET A 76 15.69 -10.49 5.17
C MET A 76 15.11 -11.88 5.52
N ARG A 77 14.45 -12.53 4.56
CA ARG A 77 13.82 -13.84 4.74
C ARG A 77 14.82 -14.98 4.72
N MET A 78 15.72 -15.05 3.72
CA MET A 78 16.68 -16.14 3.57
C MET A 78 17.64 -16.26 4.76
N ASN A 79 17.94 -15.15 5.45
CA ASN A 79 18.84 -15.12 6.60
C ASN A 79 18.12 -15.20 7.95
N GLY A 80 16.81 -15.49 7.95
CA GLY A 80 15.99 -15.58 9.16
C GLY A 80 15.95 -14.29 9.99
N ILE A 81 16.22 -13.13 9.39
CA ILE A 81 16.25 -11.84 10.10
C ILE A 81 14.84 -11.50 10.60
N MET A 82 13.81 -11.77 9.79
CA MET A 82 12.41 -11.63 10.21
C MET A 82 12.07 -12.49 11.43
N GLN A 83 12.55 -13.74 11.46
CA GLN A 83 12.33 -14.63 12.62
C GLN A 83 13.01 -14.07 13.88
N LYS A 84 14.26 -13.60 13.76
CA LYS A 84 14.97 -12.96 14.86
C LYS A 84 14.26 -11.71 15.37
N MET A 85 13.70 -10.87 14.49
CA MET A 85 12.91 -9.70 14.88
C MET A 85 11.70 -10.12 15.73
N MET A 86 10.96 -11.13 15.28
CA MET A 86 9.79 -11.64 16.00
C MET A 86 10.15 -12.21 17.37
N ASP A 87 11.18 -13.05 17.45
CA ASP A 87 11.61 -13.67 18.71
C ASP A 87 12.10 -12.62 19.72
N SER A 88 12.77 -11.57 19.23
CA SER A 88 13.26 -10.46 20.07
C SER A 88 12.11 -9.61 20.60
N PHE A 89 11.12 -9.32 19.75
CA PHE A 89 9.97 -8.54 20.16
C PHE A 89 9.10 -9.32 21.16
N ARG A 90 8.97 -10.65 21.00
CA ARG A 90 8.34 -11.52 22.00
C ARG A 90 9.01 -11.41 23.37
N GLY A 91 10.33 -11.28 23.42
CA GLY A 91 11.07 -11.06 24.68
C GLY A 91 10.88 -9.67 25.29
N MET A 92 10.60 -8.65 24.46
CA MET A 92 10.41 -7.26 24.90
C MET A 92 9.02 -6.98 25.47
N VAL A 93 7.98 -7.62 24.92
CA VAL A 93 6.58 -7.29 25.25
C VAL A 93 6.08 -8.17 26.39
N MET A 94 5.84 -7.56 27.55
CA MET A 94 5.36 -8.28 28.74
C MET A 94 3.85 -8.51 28.77
N ASP A 95 3.07 -7.70 28.06
CA ASP A 95 1.60 -7.77 28.09
C ASP A 95 1.07 -8.58 26.89
N ARG A 96 0.30 -9.64 27.15
CA ARG A 96 -0.26 -10.49 26.10
C ARG A 96 -1.14 -9.73 25.10
N ARG A 97 -1.85 -8.66 25.50
CA ARG A 97 -2.64 -7.82 24.58
C ARG A 97 -1.71 -7.12 23.58
N ALA A 98 -0.61 -6.55 24.08
CA ALA A 98 0.41 -5.93 23.24
C ALA A 98 1.12 -6.97 22.35
N LEU A 99 1.28 -8.20 22.83
CA LEU A 99 1.83 -9.30 22.04
C LEU A 99 0.91 -9.66 20.87
N MET A 100 -0.40 -9.76 21.11
CA MET A 100 -1.41 -10.01 20.07
C MET A 100 -1.41 -8.93 18.98
N ALA A 101 -1.17 -7.67 19.33
CA ALA A 101 -1.12 -6.56 18.38
C ALA A 101 0.20 -6.47 17.61
N SER A 102 1.30 -6.70 18.30
CA SER A 102 2.63 -6.51 17.73
C SER A 102 3.05 -7.59 16.74
N MET A 103 2.63 -8.84 16.94
CA MET A 103 2.99 -9.93 16.01
C MET A 103 2.47 -9.67 14.59
N PRO A 104 1.19 -9.32 14.37
CA PRO A 104 0.72 -8.89 13.05
C PRO A 104 1.42 -7.65 12.54
N ALA A 105 1.69 -6.67 13.41
CA ALA A 105 2.40 -5.45 13.02
C ALA A 105 3.81 -5.74 12.51
N LEU A 106 4.58 -6.61 13.15
CA LEU A 106 5.92 -6.99 12.69
C LEU A 106 5.88 -7.72 11.35
N ILE A 107 4.94 -8.65 11.18
CA ILE A 107 4.73 -9.35 9.91
C ILE A 107 4.32 -8.36 8.82
N GLY A 108 3.55 -7.34 9.17
CA GLY A 108 3.15 -6.25 8.27
C GLY A 108 4.27 -5.27 7.90
N ILE A 109 5.49 -5.40 8.42
CA ILE A 109 6.59 -4.54 7.97
C ILE A 109 7.03 -4.89 6.55
N LEU A 110 6.89 -6.15 6.14
CA LEU A 110 7.25 -6.57 4.79
C LEU A 110 6.00 -6.78 3.94
N PRO A 111 5.94 -6.17 2.74
CA PRO A 111 4.86 -6.39 1.80
C PRO A 111 4.84 -7.86 1.39
N SER A 112 3.82 -8.59 1.83
CA SER A 112 3.65 -10.00 1.52
C SER A 112 2.19 -10.29 1.21
N MET A 113 1.92 -11.03 0.13
CA MET A 113 0.60 -11.60 -0.10
C MET A 113 0.46 -12.83 0.80
N GLY A 114 -0.64 -12.93 1.56
CA GLY A 114 -0.89 -14.08 2.43
C GLY A 114 -0.16 -14.07 3.78
N GLY A 115 0.52 -12.96 4.14
CA GLY A 115 1.17 -12.81 5.45
C GLY A 115 0.26 -13.00 6.67
N ALA A 116 -1.07 -12.87 6.46
CA ALA A 116 -2.09 -13.19 7.44
C ALA A 116 -1.98 -14.63 7.98
N LEU A 117 -1.59 -15.60 7.14
CA LEU A 117 -1.47 -17.01 7.55
C LEU A 117 -0.30 -17.23 8.51
N PHE A 118 0.73 -16.39 8.45
CA PHE A 118 1.87 -16.45 9.38
C PHE A 118 1.58 -15.73 10.69
N SER A 119 0.83 -14.63 10.64
CA SER A 119 0.50 -13.81 11.82
C SER A 119 -0.66 -14.37 12.64
N ALA A 120 -1.64 -15.03 12.00
CA ALA A 120 -2.80 -15.58 12.71
C ALA A 120 -2.44 -16.62 13.79
N PRO A 121 -1.55 -17.61 13.55
CA PRO A 121 -1.09 -18.51 14.61
C PRO A 121 -0.40 -17.79 15.77
N MET A 122 0.28 -16.67 15.50
CA MET A 122 0.98 -15.91 16.53
C MET A 122 -0.01 -15.17 17.44
N VAL A 123 -1.09 -14.62 16.86
CA VAL A 123 -2.19 -14.03 17.63
C VAL A 123 -2.91 -15.09 18.44
N ASP A 124 -3.12 -16.28 17.87
CA ASP A 124 -3.76 -17.38 18.59
C ASP A 124 -2.92 -17.84 19.78
N GLU A 125 -1.62 -18.04 19.59
CA GLU A 125 -0.67 -18.36 20.65
C GLU A 125 -0.65 -17.29 21.75
N ALA A 126 -0.56 -16.01 21.38
CA ALA A 126 -0.53 -14.90 22.32
C ALA A 126 -1.84 -14.76 23.12
N SER A 127 -2.94 -15.31 22.61
CA SER A 127 -4.25 -15.29 23.26
C SER A 127 -4.54 -16.52 24.12
N LYS A 128 -3.65 -17.52 24.19
CA LYS A 128 -3.88 -18.73 24.98
C LYS A 128 -4.10 -18.42 26.46
N GLY A 129 -5.17 -18.97 27.03
CA GLY A 129 -5.57 -18.70 28.42
C GLY A 129 -6.26 -17.34 28.63
N ILE A 130 -6.53 -16.60 27.56
CA ILE A 130 -7.37 -15.40 27.59
C ILE A 130 -8.71 -15.73 26.93
N ASN A 131 -9.81 -15.41 27.60
CA ASN A 131 -11.14 -15.56 27.01
C ASN A 131 -11.39 -14.44 25.98
N ILE A 132 -11.12 -14.72 24.70
CA ILE A 132 -11.32 -13.80 23.59
C ILE A 132 -11.97 -14.53 22.42
N SER A 133 -12.97 -13.90 21.80
CA SER A 133 -13.70 -14.50 20.69
C SER A 133 -12.86 -14.60 19.41
N PRO A 134 -13.13 -15.59 18.54
CA PRO A 134 -12.46 -15.73 17.25
C PRO A 134 -12.52 -14.47 16.39
N GLU A 135 -13.65 -13.76 16.38
CA GLU A 135 -13.87 -12.52 15.63
C GLU A 135 -12.92 -11.41 16.06
N LYS A 136 -12.65 -11.35 17.37
CA LYS A 136 -11.76 -10.33 17.94
C LYS A 136 -10.31 -10.66 17.67
N LYS A 137 -9.90 -11.94 17.72
CA LYS A 137 -8.57 -12.38 17.26
C LYS A 137 -8.37 -12.08 15.78
N ALA A 138 -9.36 -12.39 14.95
CA ALA A 138 -9.35 -12.11 13.53
C ALA A 138 -9.23 -10.60 13.24
N PHE A 139 -10.03 -9.78 13.94
CA PHE A 139 -9.96 -8.32 13.81
C PHE A 139 -8.59 -7.77 14.22
N VAL A 140 -8.01 -8.24 15.34
CA VAL A 140 -6.66 -7.81 15.79
C VAL A 140 -5.61 -8.19 14.75
N ASN A 141 -5.61 -9.43 14.27
CA ASN A 141 -4.68 -9.87 13.25
C ASN A 141 -4.78 -9.03 11.98
N TYR A 142 -6.01 -8.73 11.56
CA TYR A 142 -6.25 -7.92 10.38
C TYR A 142 -5.81 -6.47 10.61
N MET A 143 -6.33 -5.76 11.61
CA MET A 143 -6.05 -4.34 11.81
C MET A 143 -4.59 -4.00 12.01
N PHE A 144 -3.86 -4.75 12.86
CA PHE A 144 -2.49 -4.39 13.20
C PHE A 144 -1.48 -4.72 12.12
N ARG A 145 -1.85 -5.52 11.11
CA ARG A 145 -0.99 -5.83 9.97
C ARG A 145 -0.92 -4.70 8.93
N HIS A 146 -1.95 -3.87 8.86
CA HIS A 146 -2.18 -2.89 7.79
C HIS A 146 -1.67 -1.45 8.02
N PRO A 147 -1.24 -0.97 9.22
CA PRO A 147 -0.81 0.42 9.39
C PRO A 147 0.33 0.81 8.45
N TRP A 148 1.23 -0.12 8.16
CA TRP A 148 2.45 0.13 7.41
C TRP A 148 2.22 0.44 5.94
N GLU A 149 1.10 0.02 5.34
CA GLU A 149 0.79 0.33 3.93
C GLU A 149 0.60 1.82 3.68
N PHE A 150 0.24 2.57 4.72
CA PHE A 150 0.10 4.02 4.66
C PHE A 150 1.43 4.77 4.71
N ILE A 151 2.47 4.21 5.33
CA ILE A 151 3.64 5.01 5.75
C ILE A 151 5.01 4.39 5.45
N LEU A 152 5.08 3.08 5.25
CA LEU A 152 6.37 2.42 5.13
C LEU A 152 6.85 2.48 3.67
N PRO A 153 8.06 3.00 3.40
CA PRO A 153 8.60 3.14 2.04
C PRO A 153 9.06 1.80 1.44
N LEU A 154 8.46 0.69 1.87
CA LEU A 154 8.59 -0.65 1.29
C LEU A 154 7.30 -1.07 0.57
N TYR A 155 6.17 -0.40 0.82
CA TYR A 155 4.90 -0.78 0.22
C TYR A 155 4.76 -0.19 -1.20
N PRO A 156 4.46 -1.03 -2.22
CA PRO A 156 4.39 -0.55 -3.60
C PRO A 156 3.31 0.51 -3.84
N GLY A 157 2.20 0.48 -3.09
CA GLY A 157 1.09 1.41 -3.25
C GLY A 157 1.48 2.87 -3.02
N ILE A 158 2.18 3.16 -1.90
CA ILE A 158 2.61 4.53 -1.59
C ILE A 158 3.74 5.01 -2.51
N ILE A 159 4.63 4.10 -2.93
CA ILE A 159 5.71 4.39 -3.87
C ILE A 159 5.13 4.75 -5.25
N LEU A 160 4.16 3.96 -5.72
CA LEU A 160 3.46 4.22 -6.97
C LEU A 160 2.67 5.54 -6.90
N CYS A 161 2.04 5.84 -5.77
CA CYS A 161 1.35 7.12 -5.54
C CYS A 161 2.32 8.30 -5.70
N SER A 162 3.48 8.25 -5.04
CA SER A 162 4.53 9.26 -5.15
C SER A 162 4.97 9.49 -6.60
N ALA A 163 5.21 8.42 -7.34
CA ALA A 163 5.65 8.52 -8.72
C ALA A 163 4.58 9.02 -9.69
N ILE A 164 3.33 8.58 -9.55
CA ILE A 164 2.24 9.03 -10.43
C ILE A 164 1.96 10.52 -10.22
N THR A 165 1.92 10.95 -8.94
CA THR A 165 1.59 12.32 -8.52
C THR A 165 2.77 13.28 -8.56
N ALA A 166 3.99 12.78 -8.77
CA ALA A 166 5.25 13.52 -8.65
C ALA A 166 5.44 14.20 -7.27
N GLN A 167 4.69 13.81 -6.24
CA GLN A 167 4.87 14.30 -4.89
C GLN A 167 6.03 13.56 -4.21
N PRO A 168 6.89 14.25 -3.42
CA PRO A 168 7.93 13.58 -2.66
C PRO A 168 7.36 12.51 -1.73
N LEU A 169 7.94 11.31 -1.77
CA LEU A 169 7.47 10.15 -0.98
C LEU A 169 7.32 10.48 0.51
N ARG A 170 8.27 11.22 1.09
CA ARG A 170 8.22 11.67 2.48
C ARG A 170 6.96 12.48 2.79
N ASN A 171 6.55 13.37 1.90
CA ASN A 171 5.39 14.22 2.14
C ASN A 171 4.11 13.38 2.20
N ILE A 172 3.98 12.39 1.32
CA ILE A 172 2.86 11.45 1.35
C ILE A 172 2.90 10.60 2.63
N ILE A 173 4.08 10.11 3.05
CA ILE A 173 4.24 9.34 4.29
C ILE A 173 3.78 10.17 5.50
N LEU A 174 4.21 11.42 5.59
CA LEU A 174 3.84 12.30 6.71
C LEU A 174 2.35 12.64 6.70
N ALA A 175 1.77 12.90 5.52
CA ALA A 175 0.34 13.14 5.37
C ALA A 175 -0.49 11.90 5.73
N ASN A 176 -0.03 10.69 5.37
CA ASN A 176 -0.76 9.46 5.68
C ASN A 176 -0.53 8.91 7.10
N LEU A 177 0.41 9.48 7.86
CA LEU A 177 0.74 9.04 9.22
C LEU A 177 -0.46 9.04 10.19
N PRO A 178 -1.33 10.07 10.20
CA PRO A 178 -2.57 10.05 10.97
C PRO A 178 -3.45 8.84 10.69
N PHE A 179 -3.51 8.35 9.45
CA PHE A 179 -4.35 7.20 9.09
C PHE A 179 -3.77 5.88 9.59
N ALA A 180 -2.44 5.73 9.54
CA ALA A 180 -1.75 4.60 10.18
C ALA A 180 -2.00 4.60 11.71
N MET A 181 -1.96 5.79 12.34
CA MET A 181 -2.31 5.92 13.76
C MET A 181 -3.77 5.56 14.03
N CYS A 182 -4.71 5.91 13.14
CA CYS A 182 -6.11 5.49 13.26
C CYS A 182 -6.27 3.97 13.25
N LEU A 183 -5.49 3.23 12.45
CA LEU A 183 -5.50 1.76 12.47
C LEU A 183 -4.98 1.19 13.80
N VAL A 184 -3.90 1.75 14.34
CA VAL A 184 -3.33 1.33 15.63
C VAL A 184 -4.29 1.65 16.77
N LEU A 185 -4.82 2.86 16.82
CA LEU A 185 -5.78 3.32 17.82
C LEU A 185 -7.07 2.52 17.73
N GLY A 186 -7.61 2.36 16.54
CA GLY A 186 -8.83 1.59 16.31
C GLY A 186 -8.67 0.09 16.62
N GLY A 187 -7.54 -0.50 16.22
CA GLY A 187 -7.17 -1.87 16.59
C GLY A 187 -7.09 -2.04 18.12
N THR A 188 -6.58 -1.04 18.82
CA THR A 188 -6.51 -1.04 20.30
C THR A 188 -7.89 -0.90 20.93
N VAL A 189 -8.65 0.13 20.55
CA VAL A 189 -9.95 0.46 21.14
C VAL A 189 -11.00 -0.60 20.85
N TRP A 190 -11.11 -1.11 19.62
CA TRP A 190 -12.14 -2.09 19.27
C TRP A 190 -11.66 -3.54 19.30
N GLY A 191 -10.35 -3.77 19.28
CA GLY A 191 -9.73 -5.10 19.21
C GLY A 191 -9.11 -5.57 20.52
N LEU A 192 -8.52 -4.69 21.33
CA LEU A 192 -7.85 -5.08 22.58
C LEU A 192 -8.62 -4.70 23.85
N SER A 193 -9.59 -3.77 23.77
CA SER A 193 -10.40 -3.39 24.94
C SER A 193 -11.12 -4.58 25.56
N GLY A 194 -11.01 -4.74 26.88
CA GLY A 194 -11.64 -5.83 27.63
C GLY A 194 -10.92 -7.20 27.52
N VAL A 195 -9.80 -7.31 26.80
CA VAL A 195 -8.97 -8.53 26.80
C VAL A 195 -8.15 -8.52 28.08
N GLY A 196 -8.45 -9.16 29.22
CA GLY A 196 -7.68 -9.02 30.49
C GLY A 196 -6.14 -8.89 30.36
N SER A 197 -5.48 -8.03 31.16
CA SER A 197 -4.02 -7.92 31.12
C SER A 197 -3.43 -9.12 31.86
N GLN A 198 -2.63 -9.90 31.15
CA GLN A 198 -1.82 -10.96 31.74
C GLN A 198 -0.38 -10.66 31.38
N LYS A 199 0.45 -10.52 32.42
CA LYS A 199 1.89 -10.32 32.26
C LYS A 199 2.54 -11.68 32.08
N GLU A 200 3.30 -11.84 31.01
CA GLU A 200 4.26 -12.94 30.91
C GLU A 200 5.60 -12.54 31.52
N GLY A 201 6.36 -13.55 31.97
CA GLY A 201 7.73 -13.35 32.42
C GLY A 201 8.65 -12.92 31.28
N PHE A 202 9.60 -12.05 31.59
CA PHE A 202 10.60 -11.57 30.63
C PHE A 202 11.42 -12.74 30.06
N LYS A 203 11.56 -12.82 28.73
CA LYS A 203 12.62 -13.62 28.09
C LYS A 203 13.78 -12.71 27.75
N ILE A 204 15.00 -13.17 28.01
CA ILE A 204 16.23 -12.40 27.79
C ILE A 204 16.28 -11.89 26.34
N ILE A 205 16.31 -10.57 26.16
CA ILE A 205 16.53 -9.93 24.87
C ILE A 205 17.99 -10.16 24.46
N THR A 206 18.20 -10.70 23.27
CA THR A 206 19.56 -10.88 22.73
C THR A 206 19.98 -9.64 21.93
N ARG A 207 21.27 -9.27 22.03
CA ARG A 207 21.86 -8.17 21.24
C ARG A 207 21.68 -8.39 19.73
N SER A 208 21.81 -9.63 19.28
CA SER A 208 21.56 -10.04 17.88
C SER A 208 20.11 -9.79 17.46
N GLY A 209 19.19 -9.86 18.41
CA GLY A 209 17.79 -9.55 18.24
C GLY A 209 17.49 -8.10 17.95
N LEU A 210 18.04 -7.17 18.74
CA LEU A 210 17.88 -5.73 18.50
C LEU A 210 18.52 -5.29 17.18
N LEU A 211 19.69 -5.87 16.85
CA LEU A 211 20.37 -5.59 15.58
C LEU A 211 19.56 -6.01 14.34
N SER A 212 18.59 -6.91 14.47
CA SER A 212 17.74 -7.34 13.36
C SER A 212 16.78 -6.24 12.85
N PHE A 213 16.47 -5.24 13.68
CA PHE A 213 15.67 -4.08 13.29
C PHE A 213 16.47 -2.99 12.56
N PHE A 214 17.81 -3.05 12.67
CA PHE A 214 18.70 -2.00 12.16
C PHE A 214 18.54 -1.72 10.66
N PRO A 215 18.42 -2.72 9.75
CA PRO A 215 18.26 -2.44 8.33
C PRO A 215 17.02 -1.60 8.02
N ILE A 216 15.88 -1.92 8.64
CA ILE A 216 14.62 -1.18 8.43
C ILE A 216 14.70 0.21 9.06
N ALA A 217 15.22 0.31 10.29
CA ALA A 217 15.40 1.60 10.96
C ALA A 217 16.30 2.54 10.14
N LEU A 218 17.36 2.01 9.51
CA LEU A 218 18.26 2.77 8.66
C LEU A 218 17.59 3.22 7.36
N ILE A 219 16.76 2.37 6.72
CA ILE A 219 15.93 2.77 5.56
C ILE A 219 15.05 3.96 5.95
N LEU A 220 14.34 3.85 7.07
CA LEU A 220 13.44 4.91 7.55
C LEU A 220 14.19 6.20 7.85
N PHE A 221 15.33 6.11 8.53
CA PHE A 221 16.16 7.27 8.83
C PHE A 221 16.68 7.95 7.55
N MET A 222 17.17 7.18 6.58
CA MET A 222 17.67 7.72 5.32
C MET A 222 16.56 8.41 4.49
N VAL A 223 15.38 7.78 4.38
CA VAL A 223 14.29 8.29 3.53
C VAL A 223 13.54 9.44 4.20
N ILE A 224 13.20 9.31 5.48
CA ILE A 224 12.37 10.28 6.20
C ILE A 224 13.22 11.37 6.86
N GLY A 225 14.35 11.00 7.47
CA GLY A 225 15.23 11.91 8.19
C GLY A 225 16.19 12.67 7.25
N LEU A 226 16.93 11.94 6.41
CA LEU A 226 17.93 12.52 5.51
C LEU A 226 17.39 12.89 4.12
N HIS A 227 16.11 12.61 3.83
CA HIS A 227 15.47 12.91 2.54
C HIS A 227 16.15 12.25 1.34
N LEU A 228 16.82 11.11 1.55
CA LEU A 228 17.49 10.39 0.47
C LEU A 228 16.50 9.66 -0.43
N ASN A 229 16.88 9.48 -1.69
CA ASN A 229 16.11 8.69 -2.64
C ASN A 229 16.00 7.23 -2.16
N LEU A 230 14.79 6.67 -2.22
CA LEU A 230 14.51 5.31 -1.75
C LEU A 230 15.42 4.25 -2.39
N SER A 231 15.64 4.32 -3.70
CA SER A 231 16.49 3.36 -4.42
C SER A 231 17.94 3.44 -3.94
N LEU A 232 18.44 4.65 -3.68
CA LEU A 232 19.77 4.85 -3.13
C LEU A 232 19.89 4.26 -1.71
N SER A 233 18.92 4.56 -0.84
CA SER A 233 18.89 4.04 0.53
C SER A 233 18.86 2.52 0.57
N LEU A 234 18.01 1.89 -0.26
CA LEU A 234 17.95 0.43 -0.37
C LEU A 234 19.24 -0.16 -0.91
N GLY A 235 19.82 0.46 -1.95
CA GLY A 235 21.09 -0.01 -2.54
C GLY A 235 22.22 -0.06 -1.52
N VAL A 236 22.42 1.03 -0.76
CA VAL A 236 23.44 1.11 0.30
C VAL A 236 23.22 0.02 1.36
N ILE A 237 21.97 -0.17 1.78
CA ILE A 237 21.64 -1.12 2.85
C ILE A 237 21.79 -2.56 2.38
N ILE A 238 21.36 -2.89 1.17
CA ILE A 238 21.53 -4.22 0.58
C ILE A 238 23.02 -4.56 0.42
N ILE A 239 23.84 -3.61 -0.08
CA ILE A 239 25.29 -3.80 -0.19
C ILE A 239 25.91 -4.04 1.20
N GLY A 240 25.52 -3.23 2.20
CA GLY A 240 25.95 -3.41 3.57
C GLY A 240 25.56 -4.79 4.13
N MET A 241 24.34 -5.24 3.85
CA MET A 241 23.87 -6.57 4.26
C MET A 241 24.66 -7.69 3.59
N PHE A 242 24.95 -7.60 2.28
CA PHE A 242 25.78 -8.60 1.59
C PHE A 242 27.19 -8.69 2.18
N ALA A 243 27.78 -7.55 2.56
CA ALA A 243 29.09 -7.50 3.21
C ALA A 243 29.05 -8.13 4.61
N VAL A 244 28.10 -7.72 5.46
CA VAL A 244 27.96 -8.23 6.84
C VAL A 244 27.63 -9.72 6.87
N LEU A 245 26.75 -10.18 5.97
CA LEU A 245 26.34 -11.58 5.86
C LEU A 245 27.33 -12.43 5.04
N ARG A 246 28.41 -11.83 4.53
CA ARG A 246 29.48 -12.49 3.76
C ARG A 246 28.95 -13.32 2.58
N TYR A 247 28.05 -12.73 1.81
CA TYR A 247 27.50 -13.39 0.62
C TYR A 247 28.60 -13.68 -0.42
N SER A 248 28.59 -14.89 -0.99
CA SER A 248 29.44 -15.21 -2.13
C SER A 248 28.95 -14.49 -3.40
N PRO A 249 29.82 -14.19 -4.39
CA PRO A 249 29.40 -13.55 -5.64
C PRO A 249 28.28 -14.30 -6.37
N LYS A 250 28.29 -15.64 -6.30
CA LYS A 250 27.23 -16.50 -6.85
C LYS A 250 25.89 -16.25 -6.16
N ASN A 251 25.87 -16.18 -4.83
CA ASN A 251 24.66 -15.93 -4.05
C ASN A 251 24.14 -14.50 -4.26
N ILE A 252 25.03 -13.51 -4.42
CA ILE A 252 24.65 -12.14 -4.79
C ILE A 252 23.94 -12.15 -6.14
N LEU A 253 24.57 -12.73 -7.17
CA LEU A 253 23.98 -12.78 -8.51
C LEU A 253 22.64 -13.52 -8.52
N GLN A 254 22.54 -14.62 -7.78
CA GLN A 254 21.28 -15.36 -7.63
C GLN A 254 20.20 -14.48 -6.98
N THR A 255 20.51 -13.81 -5.87
CA THR A 255 19.56 -12.92 -5.17
C THR A 255 19.11 -11.77 -6.06
N LEU A 256 20.02 -11.17 -6.84
CA LEU A 256 19.68 -10.10 -7.79
C LEU A 256 18.75 -10.60 -8.91
N LYS A 257 19.03 -11.79 -9.46
CA LYS A 257 18.17 -12.43 -10.48
C LYS A 257 16.79 -12.77 -9.93
N GLU A 258 16.72 -13.33 -8.73
CA GLU A 258 15.46 -13.67 -8.06
C GLU A 258 14.66 -12.41 -7.69
N GLY A 259 15.34 -11.32 -7.36
CA GLY A 259 14.73 -10.03 -7.07
C GLY A 259 14.02 -9.41 -8.27
N LEU A 260 14.57 -9.57 -9.47
CA LEU A 260 13.96 -9.06 -10.70
C LEU A 260 12.65 -9.80 -10.99
N SER A 261 11.53 -9.08 -10.92
CA SER A 261 10.19 -9.63 -11.18
C SER A 261 9.65 -9.09 -12.50
N TRP A 262 9.32 -10.00 -13.43
CA TRP A 262 8.56 -9.63 -14.63
C TRP A 262 7.20 -9.02 -14.28
N GLU A 263 6.57 -9.47 -13.20
CA GLU A 263 5.30 -8.91 -12.73
C GLU A 263 5.42 -7.44 -12.32
N ILE A 264 6.48 -7.08 -11.57
CA ILE A 264 6.71 -5.68 -11.17
C ILE A 264 6.96 -4.82 -12.41
N ILE A 265 7.82 -5.28 -13.32
CA ILE A 265 8.12 -4.55 -14.57
C ILE A 265 6.83 -4.32 -15.37
N LEU A 266 6.03 -5.38 -15.60
CA LEU A 266 4.78 -5.28 -16.34
C LEU A 266 3.79 -4.33 -15.68
N ILE A 267 3.66 -4.35 -14.35
CA ILE A 267 2.79 -3.41 -13.62
C ILE A 267 3.22 -1.98 -13.88
N ILE A 268 4.49 -1.66 -13.69
CA ILE A 268 4.98 -0.29 -13.81
C ILE A 268 4.90 0.21 -15.25
N LEU A 269 5.33 -0.60 -16.23
CA LEU A 269 5.22 -0.23 -17.64
C LEU A 269 3.76 -0.06 -18.06
N GLY A 270 2.86 -0.95 -17.62
CA GLY A 270 1.43 -0.87 -17.91
C GLY A 270 0.78 0.38 -17.32
N VAL A 271 1.04 0.68 -16.04
CA VAL A 271 0.50 1.87 -15.36
C VAL A 271 1.02 3.17 -15.99
N MET A 272 2.33 3.24 -16.28
CA MET A 272 2.93 4.44 -16.86
C MET A 272 2.52 4.66 -18.31
N THR A 273 2.34 3.58 -19.09
CA THR A 273 1.73 3.66 -20.43
C THR A 273 0.29 4.15 -20.33
N PHE A 274 -0.52 3.61 -19.43
CA PHE A 274 -1.91 4.03 -19.24
C PHE A 274 -2.02 5.51 -18.88
N LYS A 275 -1.16 5.99 -17.96
CA LYS A 275 -1.02 7.41 -17.64
C LYS A 275 -0.68 8.24 -18.89
N GLY A 276 0.30 7.80 -19.68
CA GLY A 276 0.69 8.46 -20.92
C GLY A 276 -0.45 8.56 -21.93
N VAL A 277 -1.17 7.46 -22.17
CA VAL A 277 -2.31 7.43 -23.12
C VAL A 277 -3.46 8.30 -22.61
N LEU A 278 -3.78 8.29 -21.31
CA LEU A 278 -4.78 9.19 -20.72
C LEU A 278 -4.47 10.66 -20.96
N ASN A 279 -3.20 11.04 -20.86
CA ASN A 279 -2.77 12.41 -21.07
C ASN A 279 -2.84 12.81 -22.56
N VAL A 280 -2.27 11.99 -23.46
CA VAL A 280 -2.18 12.32 -24.90
C VAL A 280 -3.54 12.23 -25.60
N SER A 281 -4.45 11.36 -25.13
CA SER A 281 -5.80 11.25 -25.69
C SER A 281 -6.72 12.45 -25.41
N GLY A 282 -6.31 13.39 -24.54
CA GLY A 282 -7.16 14.49 -24.09
C GLY A 282 -8.28 14.06 -23.14
N ALA A 283 -8.38 12.77 -22.81
CA ALA A 283 -9.37 12.20 -21.90
C ALA A 283 -9.40 12.94 -20.55
N VAL A 284 -8.22 13.17 -20.00
CA VAL A 284 -7.99 13.92 -18.75
C VAL A 284 -8.55 15.34 -18.85
N THR A 285 -8.18 16.08 -19.88
CA THR A 285 -8.61 17.48 -20.08
C THR A 285 -10.11 17.59 -20.25
N ASN A 286 -10.72 16.69 -21.03
CA ASN A 286 -12.16 16.68 -21.30
C ASN A 286 -12.98 16.39 -20.04
N ILE A 287 -12.52 15.47 -19.20
CA ILE A 287 -13.18 15.19 -17.91
C ILE A 287 -13.13 16.41 -17.01
N SER A 288 -11.96 17.03 -16.89
CA SER A 288 -11.76 18.20 -16.03
C SER A 288 -12.69 19.33 -16.42
N ALA A 289 -12.72 19.65 -17.72
CA ALA A 289 -13.60 20.68 -18.27
C ALA A 289 -15.09 20.39 -17.99
N PHE A 290 -15.52 19.13 -18.11
CA PHE A 290 -16.89 18.73 -17.79
C PHE A 290 -17.25 18.94 -16.31
N PHE A 291 -16.39 18.51 -15.38
CA PHE A 291 -16.68 18.68 -13.96
C PHE A 291 -16.70 20.16 -13.55
N SER A 292 -15.78 20.96 -14.11
CA SER A 292 -15.77 22.41 -13.88
C SER A 292 -16.99 23.10 -14.49
N SER A 293 -17.44 22.73 -15.70
CA SER A 293 -18.63 23.33 -16.33
C SER A 293 -19.94 23.00 -15.63
N GLU A 294 -20.06 21.78 -15.10
CA GLU A 294 -21.26 21.32 -14.38
C GLU A 294 -21.23 21.72 -12.88
N GLY A 295 -20.19 22.41 -12.42
CA GLY A 295 -20.05 22.81 -11.02
C GLY A 295 -19.97 21.63 -10.03
N ILE A 296 -19.53 20.47 -10.50
CA ILE A 296 -19.49 19.25 -9.70
C ILE A 296 -18.28 19.32 -8.75
N PRO A 297 -18.48 19.16 -7.43
CA PRO A 297 -17.38 19.19 -6.49
C PRO A 297 -16.44 18.00 -6.71
N VAL A 298 -15.13 18.24 -6.60
CA VAL A 298 -14.08 17.24 -6.81
C VAL A 298 -13.99 16.24 -5.64
N LEU A 299 -14.39 16.66 -4.43
CA LEU A 299 -14.24 15.87 -3.21
C LEU A 299 -14.97 14.50 -3.26
N PRO A 300 -16.23 14.38 -3.72
CA PRO A 300 -16.86 13.08 -3.97
C PRO A 300 -16.08 12.18 -4.93
N ILE A 301 -15.42 12.74 -5.95
CA ILE A 301 -14.64 11.95 -6.91
C ILE A 301 -13.39 11.38 -6.25
N LEU A 302 -12.69 12.20 -5.46
CA LEU A 302 -11.54 11.78 -4.66
C LEU A 302 -11.91 10.65 -3.67
N PHE A 303 -13.17 10.60 -3.22
CA PHE A 303 -13.67 9.51 -2.40
C PHE A 303 -14.08 8.29 -3.22
N PHE A 304 -15.15 8.41 -4.02
CA PHE A 304 -15.83 7.27 -4.63
C PHE A 304 -14.95 6.51 -5.61
N LEU A 305 -14.14 7.21 -6.42
CA LEU A 305 -13.38 6.55 -7.47
C LEU A 305 -12.29 5.62 -6.87
N PRO A 306 -11.38 6.09 -6.01
CA PRO A 306 -10.45 5.19 -5.31
C PRO A 306 -11.17 4.17 -4.42
N PHE A 307 -12.19 4.57 -3.67
CA PHE A 307 -12.89 3.70 -2.72
C PHE A 307 -13.52 2.49 -3.41
N ILE A 308 -14.29 2.71 -4.49
CA ILE A 308 -14.95 1.63 -5.24
C ILE A 308 -13.89 0.69 -5.81
N TYR A 309 -12.81 1.25 -6.36
CA TYR A 309 -11.75 0.45 -6.96
C TYR A 309 -11.02 -0.40 -5.91
N GLY A 310 -10.69 0.19 -4.75
CA GLY A 310 -10.12 -0.51 -3.61
C GLY A 310 -11.06 -1.60 -3.08
N LEU A 311 -12.34 -1.31 -2.96
CA LEU A 311 -13.37 -2.25 -2.49
C LEU A 311 -13.53 -3.45 -3.42
N LEU A 312 -13.54 -3.22 -4.74
CA LEU A 312 -13.78 -4.27 -5.72
C LEU A 312 -12.55 -5.12 -6.01
N THR A 313 -11.35 -4.58 -5.83
CA THR A 313 -10.09 -5.28 -6.13
C THR A 313 -9.39 -5.82 -4.89
N GLY A 314 -9.53 -5.16 -3.73
CA GLY A 314 -8.79 -5.48 -2.51
C GLY A 314 -7.29 -5.21 -2.60
N LEU A 315 -6.84 -4.42 -3.59
CA LEU A 315 -5.42 -4.18 -3.90
C LEU A 315 -5.08 -2.70 -3.90
N THR A 316 -4.11 -2.31 -3.06
CA THR A 316 -3.62 -0.92 -2.97
C THR A 316 -3.03 -0.44 -4.29
N VAL A 317 -2.16 -1.24 -4.90
CA VAL A 317 -1.55 -0.93 -6.21
C VAL A 317 -2.61 -0.83 -7.33
N GLY A 318 -3.69 -1.60 -7.20
CA GLY A 318 -4.80 -1.59 -8.15
C GLY A 318 -5.52 -0.25 -8.19
N PHE A 319 -5.98 0.26 -7.05
CA PHE A 319 -6.65 1.57 -7.02
C PHE A 319 -5.68 2.71 -7.35
N VAL A 320 -4.45 2.67 -6.84
CA VAL A 320 -3.46 3.74 -7.11
C VAL A 320 -3.16 3.81 -8.60
N GLY A 321 -2.78 2.68 -9.22
CA GLY A 321 -2.42 2.64 -10.64
C GLY A 321 -3.57 3.00 -11.58
N SER A 322 -4.82 2.66 -11.22
CA SER A 322 -5.98 2.83 -12.10
C SER A 322 -6.67 4.18 -11.95
N THR A 323 -6.72 4.73 -10.73
CA THR A 323 -7.53 5.92 -10.43
C THR A 323 -6.71 7.20 -10.36
N PHE A 324 -5.46 7.16 -9.88
CA PHE A 324 -4.66 8.38 -9.70
C PHE A 324 -4.32 9.09 -11.01
N PRO A 325 -3.99 8.40 -12.13
CA PRO A 325 -3.81 9.07 -13.42
C PRO A 325 -5.03 9.88 -13.85
N ILE A 326 -6.24 9.40 -13.52
CA ILE A 326 -7.49 10.09 -13.84
C ILE A 326 -7.70 11.27 -12.88
N LEU A 327 -7.48 11.07 -11.58
CA LEU A 327 -7.64 12.12 -10.56
C LEU A 327 -6.72 13.31 -10.81
N LEU A 328 -5.47 13.06 -11.23
CA LEU A 328 -4.51 14.12 -11.60
C LEU A 328 -4.91 14.89 -12.85
N GLY A 329 -5.91 14.43 -13.58
CA GLY A 329 -6.47 15.20 -14.68
C GLY A 329 -7.41 16.31 -14.25
N LEU A 330 -7.94 16.22 -13.02
CA LEU A 330 -8.93 17.15 -12.50
C LEU A 330 -8.27 18.40 -11.93
N GLU A 331 -8.92 19.54 -12.07
CA GLU A 331 -8.49 20.77 -11.40
C GLU A 331 -8.50 20.60 -9.87
N ASN A 332 -7.54 21.26 -9.20
CA ASN A 332 -7.41 21.28 -7.74
C ASN A 332 -7.21 19.92 -7.06
N THR A 333 -6.65 18.91 -7.75
CA THR A 333 -6.31 17.60 -7.12
C THR A 333 -4.83 17.36 -6.88
N HIS A 334 -3.95 18.22 -7.41
CA HIS A 334 -2.50 18.03 -7.33
C HIS A 334 -1.89 18.30 -5.95
N HIS A 335 -2.65 18.96 -5.07
CA HIS A 335 -2.17 19.29 -3.73
C HIS A 335 -2.14 18.07 -2.80
N LEU A 336 -1.23 18.10 -1.82
CA LEU A 336 -0.97 16.97 -0.93
C LEU A 336 -2.23 16.47 -0.20
N GLY A 337 -3.09 17.39 0.25
CA GLY A 337 -4.35 17.03 0.93
C GLY A 337 -5.32 16.23 0.05
N ALA A 338 -5.46 16.54 -1.24
CA ALA A 338 -6.31 15.80 -2.16
C ALA A 338 -5.74 14.40 -2.43
N ILE A 339 -4.42 14.32 -2.64
CA ILE A 339 -3.69 13.06 -2.87
C ILE A 339 -3.80 12.14 -1.66
N SER A 340 -3.57 12.67 -0.46
CA SER A 340 -3.66 11.91 0.79
C SER A 340 -5.10 11.45 1.08
N PHE A 341 -6.10 12.32 0.87
CA PHE A 341 -7.52 11.97 1.00
C PHE A 341 -7.94 10.88 0.00
N ALA A 342 -7.52 10.97 -1.26
CA ALA A 342 -7.79 9.95 -2.27
C ALA A 342 -7.12 8.61 -1.91
N PHE A 343 -5.90 8.65 -1.37
CA PHE A 343 -5.20 7.46 -0.90
C PHE A 343 -5.95 6.81 0.28
N ALA A 344 -6.37 7.60 1.26
CA ALA A 344 -7.19 7.12 2.38
C ALA A 344 -8.50 6.48 1.90
N SER A 345 -9.18 7.12 0.96
CA SER A 345 -10.44 6.62 0.39
C SER A 345 -10.27 5.27 -0.30
N GLY A 346 -9.23 5.14 -1.14
CA GLY A 346 -8.90 3.87 -1.79
C GLY A 346 -8.50 2.78 -0.81
N TYR A 347 -7.69 3.13 0.20
CA TYR A 347 -7.24 2.18 1.20
C TYR A 347 -8.37 1.71 2.12
N VAL A 348 -9.30 2.60 2.50
CA VAL A 348 -10.53 2.22 3.21
C VAL A 348 -11.37 1.25 2.36
N GLY A 349 -11.45 1.47 1.04
CA GLY A 349 -12.01 0.49 0.11
C GLY A 349 -11.32 -0.87 0.21
N VAL A 350 -9.98 -0.90 0.18
CA VAL A 350 -9.19 -2.14 0.33
C VAL A 350 -9.49 -2.85 1.65
N LEU A 351 -9.56 -2.11 2.76
CA LEU A 351 -9.84 -2.66 4.09
C LEU A 351 -11.24 -3.28 4.21
N LEU A 352 -12.22 -2.75 3.46
CA LEU A 352 -13.59 -3.25 3.43
C LEU A 352 -13.81 -4.31 2.34
N SER A 353 -12.79 -4.61 1.54
CA SER A 353 -12.94 -5.51 0.40
C SER A 353 -13.12 -6.97 0.83
N PRO A 354 -14.21 -7.64 0.40
CA PRO A 354 -14.46 -9.05 0.74
C PRO A 354 -13.51 -10.01 0.03
N VAL A 355 -12.78 -9.53 -0.99
CA VAL A 355 -11.78 -10.31 -1.73
C VAL A 355 -10.36 -10.04 -1.24
N HIS A 356 -10.18 -9.19 -0.23
CA HIS A 356 -8.86 -8.92 0.31
C HIS A 356 -8.30 -10.14 1.04
N LEU A 357 -7.18 -10.66 0.53
CA LEU A 357 -6.64 -11.95 0.93
C LEU A 357 -6.34 -12.05 2.43
N CYS A 358 -5.84 -10.98 3.06
CA CYS A 358 -5.50 -11.02 4.48
C CYS A 358 -6.74 -11.12 5.37
N LEU A 359 -7.88 -10.58 4.94
CA LEU A 359 -9.14 -10.66 5.66
C LEU A 359 -9.72 -12.08 5.55
N VAL A 360 -9.77 -12.61 4.33
CA VAL A 360 -10.29 -13.96 4.05
C VAL A 360 -9.50 -15.03 4.79
N LEU A 361 -8.16 -15.04 4.65
CA LEU A 361 -7.30 -16.04 5.31
C LEU A 361 -7.36 -15.94 6.83
N THR A 362 -7.42 -14.72 7.37
CA THR A 362 -7.56 -14.53 8.82
C THR A 362 -8.90 -15.07 9.31
N ARG A 363 -9.99 -14.78 8.59
CA ARG A 363 -11.33 -15.28 8.92
C ARG A 363 -11.37 -16.80 8.88
N GLU A 364 -10.79 -17.42 7.86
CA GLU A 364 -10.72 -18.88 7.71
C GLU A 364 -9.92 -19.52 8.83
N TYR A 365 -8.76 -18.97 9.17
CA TYR A 365 -7.91 -19.48 10.24
C TYR A 365 -8.64 -19.51 11.59
N PHE A 366 -9.28 -18.40 11.97
CA PHE A 366 -9.99 -18.29 13.25
C PHE A 366 -11.40 -18.89 13.22
N LYS A 367 -11.93 -19.28 12.05
CA LYS A 367 -13.33 -19.71 11.87
C LYS A 367 -14.32 -18.65 12.40
N ALA A 368 -14.02 -17.39 12.15
CA ALA A 368 -14.76 -16.27 12.69
C ALA A 368 -15.95 -15.85 11.81
N GLU A 369 -16.96 -15.25 12.44
CA GLU A 369 -18.11 -14.69 11.73
C GLU A 369 -17.79 -13.34 11.06
N MET A 370 -18.04 -13.26 9.76
CA MET A 370 -17.63 -12.11 8.93
C MET A 370 -18.31 -10.80 9.36
N HIS A 371 -19.60 -10.86 9.69
CA HIS A 371 -20.39 -9.69 10.09
C HIS A 371 -19.83 -9.00 11.34
N ALA A 372 -19.42 -9.79 12.34
CA ALA A 372 -18.90 -9.27 13.59
C ALA A 372 -17.51 -8.64 13.44
N ILE A 373 -16.68 -9.17 12.52
CA ILE A 373 -15.41 -8.55 12.14
C ILE A 373 -15.69 -7.21 11.43
N TYR A 374 -16.58 -7.18 10.44
CA TYR A 374 -16.89 -5.97 9.67
C TYR A 374 -17.42 -4.83 10.52
N ARG A 375 -18.26 -5.11 11.53
CA ARG A 375 -18.76 -4.06 12.45
C ARG A 375 -17.61 -3.26 13.08
N LYS A 376 -16.51 -3.95 13.44
CA LYS A 376 -15.31 -3.31 14.00
C LYS A 376 -14.48 -2.62 12.92
N ILE A 377 -14.27 -3.25 11.77
CA ILE A 377 -13.54 -2.64 10.63
C ILE A 377 -14.21 -1.31 10.24
N PHE A 378 -15.53 -1.31 10.11
CA PHE A 378 -16.30 -0.13 9.72
C PHE A 378 -16.09 1.04 10.68
N SER A 379 -16.01 0.77 11.99
CA SER A 379 -15.71 1.80 13.00
C SER A 379 -14.33 2.43 12.78
N VAL A 380 -13.32 1.63 12.43
CA VAL A 380 -11.97 2.10 12.10
C VAL A 380 -11.96 2.88 10.79
N CYS A 381 -12.69 2.42 9.77
CA CYS A 381 -12.82 3.11 8.49
C CYS A 381 -13.47 4.49 8.64
N ILE A 382 -14.52 4.62 9.46
CA ILE A 382 -15.12 5.92 9.80
C ILE A 382 -14.09 6.85 10.45
N LEU A 383 -13.31 6.33 11.40
CA LEU A 383 -12.25 7.10 12.06
C LEU A 383 -11.22 7.61 11.04
N ILE A 384 -10.71 6.74 10.16
CA ILE A 384 -9.77 7.12 9.09
C ILE A 384 -10.37 8.19 8.20
N MET A 385 -11.60 8.01 7.71
CA MET A 385 -12.24 8.96 6.80
C MET A 385 -12.54 10.30 7.46
N SER A 386 -12.87 10.30 8.75
CA SER A 386 -13.10 11.53 9.52
C SER A 386 -11.79 12.34 9.63
N VAL A 387 -10.68 11.67 9.96
CA VAL A 387 -9.36 12.30 10.04
C VAL A 387 -8.89 12.77 8.67
N ALA A 388 -9.08 11.96 7.61
CA ALA A 388 -8.73 12.32 6.24
C ALA A 388 -9.51 13.56 5.75
N LEU A 389 -10.80 13.66 6.08
CA LEU A 389 -11.61 14.83 5.73
C LEU A 389 -11.14 16.08 6.47
N MET A 390 -10.83 15.97 7.76
CA MET A 390 -10.26 17.09 8.53
C MET A 390 -8.92 17.54 7.95
N GLU A 391 -8.03 16.59 7.65
CA GLU A 391 -6.73 16.85 7.04
C GLU A 391 -6.85 17.52 5.68
N TYR A 392 -7.78 17.06 4.82
CA TYR A 392 -8.05 17.66 3.52
C TYR A 392 -8.38 19.16 3.65
N PHE A 393 -9.23 19.55 4.59
CA PHE A 393 -9.60 20.95 4.81
C PHE A 393 -8.47 21.78 5.44
N ILE A 394 -7.66 21.19 6.33
CA ILE A 394 -6.51 21.88 6.93
C ILE A 394 -5.46 22.18 5.86
N LEU A 395 -5.09 21.16 5.06
CA LEU A 395 -4.05 21.30 4.04
C LEU A 395 -4.49 22.13 2.83
N SER A 396 -5.77 22.10 2.46
CA SER A 396 -6.29 22.95 1.37
C SER A 396 -6.35 24.43 1.76
N ARG A 397 -6.70 24.76 3.01
CA ARG A 397 -6.70 26.16 3.49
C ARG A 397 -5.30 26.76 3.57
N TYR A 398 -4.28 25.97 3.92
CA TYR A 398 -2.89 26.43 3.94
C TYR A 398 -2.37 26.83 2.54
N LEU A 399 -2.97 26.32 1.47
CA LEU A 399 -2.64 26.68 0.08
C LEU A 399 -3.36 27.93 -0.41
N LEU A 400 -4.54 28.26 0.12
CA LEU A 400 -5.28 29.48 -0.23
C LEU A 400 -4.76 30.72 0.52
N ALA A 401 -3.98 30.51 1.58
CA ALA A 401 -3.37 31.58 2.40
C ALA A 401 -1.95 31.97 1.96
N ARG A 402 -1.40 31.31 0.93
CA ARG A 402 -0.15 31.66 0.23
C ARG A 402 -0.49 31.99 -1.21
#